data_AF-A0A6B3GUD4-F1
#
_entry.id   AF-A0A6B3GUD4-F1
#
_cell.length_a   1.000
_cell.length_b   1.000
_cell.length_c   1.000
_cell.angle_alpha   90.00
_cell.angle_beta   90.00
_cell.angle_gamma   90.00
#
_symmetry.space_group_name_H-M   'P 1'
#
loop_
_entity.id
_entity.type
_entity.pdbx_description
1 polymer ?
#
loop_
_entity_poly.entity_id
_entity_poly.type
_entity_poly.pdbx_seq_one_letter_code
_entity_poly.pdbx_strand_id
1 'polypeptide(L)'
;MSMKPLEFDRRYGELDQVIRAYTGMSADDEPDRPSEALQAYLRHTWHTRPDALAAAERQIRDYARNPPGRLRLSLGEFYPVPDVGLPRSAIQDWLFVIADHLKRSMEEGDVPPPATPRTHWEWHARFPELGQFLGGWFSQDMPDEFPDHEAAVRDYTATTDPQLIARLAGEFRELLALDLEESDYALAVAELGMEVDPPQPYSPSGWLAHLADGLTGYKADYGTGPAAS
;
A
#
# COMPACT_ATOMS: atom_id res chain seq x y z
N MET A 1 4.82 -28.47 -12.03
CA MET A 1 5.83 -27.50 -12.55
C MET A 1 5.44 -26.13 -12.01
N SER A 2 6.39 -25.34 -11.51
CA SER A 2 6.09 -23.98 -11.04
C SER A 2 5.59 -23.12 -12.20
N MET A 3 4.53 -22.36 -11.99
CA MET A 3 3.96 -21.46 -13.00
C MET A 3 4.94 -20.34 -13.36
N LYS A 4 4.97 -19.91 -14.63
CA LYS A 4 5.80 -18.77 -15.03
C LYS A 4 5.21 -17.47 -14.48
N PRO A 5 6.02 -16.43 -14.18
CA PRO A 5 5.51 -15.17 -13.61
C PRO A 5 4.36 -14.52 -14.41
N LEU A 6 4.47 -14.46 -15.74
CA LEU A 6 3.42 -13.90 -16.60
C LEU A 6 2.11 -14.73 -16.58
N GLU A 7 2.24 -16.04 -16.44
CA GLU A 7 1.07 -16.92 -16.35
C GLU A 7 0.38 -16.78 -14.99
N PHE A 8 1.18 -16.59 -13.93
CA PHE A 8 0.69 -16.32 -12.59
C PHE A 8 -0.05 -14.99 -12.54
N ASP A 9 0.57 -13.90 -13.02
CA ASP A 9 -0.02 -12.57 -13.03
C ASP A 9 -1.39 -12.54 -13.73
N ARG A 10 -1.47 -13.14 -14.92
CA ARG A 10 -2.74 -13.25 -15.67
C ARG A 10 -3.84 -14.02 -14.94
N ARG A 11 -3.46 -15.05 -14.19
CA ARG A 11 -4.42 -15.95 -13.51
C ARG A 11 -4.78 -15.50 -12.11
N TYR A 12 -3.84 -14.94 -11.37
CA TYR A 12 -3.91 -14.75 -9.93
C TYR A 12 -3.33 -13.42 -9.45
N GLY A 13 -2.83 -12.55 -10.34
CA GLY A 13 -2.16 -11.30 -9.94
C GLY A 13 -3.04 -10.39 -9.08
N GLU A 14 -4.28 -10.14 -9.49
CA GLU A 14 -5.21 -9.30 -8.72
C GLU A 14 -5.84 -10.05 -7.55
N LEU A 15 -6.03 -11.37 -7.69
CA LEU A 15 -6.39 -12.23 -6.56
C LEU A 15 -5.34 -12.10 -5.44
N ASP A 16 -4.05 -12.18 -5.75
CA ASP A 16 -2.96 -12.00 -4.79
C ASP A 16 -3.03 -10.63 -4.11
N GLN A 17 -3.29 -9.56 -4.87
CA GLN A 17 -3.45 -8.22 -4.29
C GLN A 17 -4.61 -8.14 -3.29
N VAL A 18 -5.78 -8.69 -3.63
CA VAL A 18 -6.93 -8.71 -2.71
C VAL A 18 -6.58 -9.49 -1.45
N ILE A 19 -5.96 -10.67 -1.62
CA ILE A 19 -5.63 -11.55 -0.51
C ILE A 19 -4.53 -10.94 0.38
N ARG A 20 -3.60 -10.16 -0.17
CA ARG A 20 -2.62 -9.40 0.62
C ARG A 20 -3.26 -8.37 1.54
N ALA A 21 -4.41 -7.80 1.18
CA ALA A 21 -5.16 -6.89 2.05
C ALA A 21 -5.65 -7.56 3.34
N TYR A 22 -5.75 -8.90 3.35
CA TYR A 22 -6.09 -9.68 4.54
C TYR A 22 -4.89 -10.08 5.39
N THR A 23 -3.67 -9.63 5.07
CA THR A 23 -2.48 -9.98 5.87
C THR A 23 -2.61 -9.42 7.28
N GLY A 24 -2.61 -10.31 8.28
CA GLY A 24 -2.81 -9.92 9.68
C GLY A 24 -4.27 -9.62 10.06
N MET A 25 -5.22 -9.78 9.12
CA MET A 25 -6.64 -9.52 9.30
C MET A 25 -7.45 -10.82 9.27
N SER A 26 -8.57 -10.84 9.98
CA SER A 26 -9.54 -11.93 9.87
C SER A 26 -10.34 -11.82 8.57
N ALA A 27 -10.60 -12.96 7.92
CA ALA A 27 -11.52 -13.05 6.79
C ALA A 27 -12.98 -13.17 7.28
N ASP A 28 -13.54 -12.06 7.78
CA ASP A 28 -14.86 -11.98 8.40
C ASP A 28 -15.92 -11.31 7.50
N ASP A 29 -15.74 -11.37 6.17
CA ASP A 29 -16.72 -10.86 5.21
C ASP A 29 -18.05 -11.62 5.27
N GLU A 30 -19.13 -10.87 5.38
CA GLU A 30 -20.50 -11.35 5.31
C GLU A 30 -21.15 -10.88 3.99
N PRO A 31 -22.18 -11.57 3.45
CA PRO A 31 -22.79 -11.22 2.16
C PRO A 31 -23.29 -9.77 2.02
N ASP A 32 -23.69 -9.16 3.13
CA ASP A 32 -24.20 -7.80 3.24
C ASP A 32 -23.18 -6.80 3.81
N ARG A 33 -22.07 -7.29 4.39
CA ARG A 33 -21.08 -6.45 5.07
C ARG A 33 -19.64 -6.88 4.73
N PRO A 34 -18.87 -6.04 4.00
CA PRO A 34 -17.45 -6.31 3.78
C PRO A 34 -16.64 -6.09 5.06
N SER A 35 -15.60 -6.91 5.24
CA SER A 35 -14.59 -6.77 6.30
C SER A 35 -13.81 -5.46 6.17
N GLU A 36 -13.08 -5.06 7.21
CA GLU A 36 -12.19 -3.89 7.12
C GLU A 36 -11.06 -4.10 6.10
N ALA A 37 -10.57 -5.34 5.93
CA ALA A 37 -9.58 -5.67 4.90
C ALA A 37 -10.12 -5.42 3.48
N LEU A 38 -11.33 -5.88 3.18
CA LEU A 38 -11.95 -5.64 1.88
C LEU A 38 -12.31 -4.17 1.67
N GLN A 39 -12.76 -3.48 2.72
CA GLN A 39 -13.03 -2.04 2.65
C GLN A 39 -11.75 -1.25 2.35
N ALA A 40 -10.64 -1.57 3.01
CA ALA A 40 -9.34 -0.98 2.74
C ALA A 40 -8.90 -1.21 1.29
N TYR A 41 -9.01 -2.46 0.80
CA TYR A 41 -8.71 -2.80 -0.59
C TYR A 41 -9.55 -1.99 -1.58
N LEU A 42 -10.87 -1.90 -1.37
CA LEU A 42 -11.77 -1.14 -2.23
C LEU A 42 -11.47 0.36 -2.20
N ARG A 43 -11.29 0.95 -1.01
CA ARG A 43 -10.98 2.36 -0.81
C ARG A 43 -9.71 2.77 -1.55
N HIS A 44 -8.66 1.95 -1.47
CA HIS A 44 -7.42 2.22 -2.19
C HIS A 44 -7.55 1.98 -3.69
N THR A 45 -8.01 0.78 -4.09
CA THR A 45 -7.93 0.32 -5.48
C THR A 45 -8.91 1.06 -6.38
N TRP A 46 -10.09 1.44 -5.89
CA TRP A 46 -11.08 2.18 -6.67
C TRP A 46 -10.54 3.51 -7.18
N HIS A 47 -9.76 4.22 -6.37
CA HIS A 47 -9.23 5.54 -6.70
C HIS A 47 -7.92 5.49 -7.50
N THR A 48 -7.12 4.44 -7.34
CA THR A 48 -5.79 4.34 -7.97
C THR A 48 -5.79 3.47 -9.21
N ARG A 49 -6.58 2.40 -9.24
CA ARG A 49 -6.58 1.35 -10.27
C ARG A 49 -7.99 0.75 -10.48
N PRO A 50 -9.00 1.54 -10.88
CA PRO A 50 -10.38 1.05 -10.98
C PRO A 50 -10.54 -0.18 -11.91
N ASP A 51 -9.76 -0.25 -12.99
CA ASP A 51 -9.78 -1.39 -13.93
C ASP A 51 -9.36 -2.73 -13.27
N ALA A 52 -8.59 -2.67 -12.18
CA ALA A 52 -8.11 -3.84 -11.47
C ALA A 52 -9.23 -4.59 -10.74
N LEU A 53 -10.31 -3.89 -10.36
CA LEU A 53 -11.44 -4.50 -9.64
C LEU A 53 -12.16 -5.56 -10.47
N ALA A 54 -12.33 -5.31 -11.77
CA ALA A 54 -12.94 -6.28 -12.69
C ALA A 54 -12.05 -7.51 -12.91
N ALA A 55 -10.73 -7.33 -12.87
CA ALA A 55 -9.79 -8.43 -12.93
C ALA A 55 -9.75 -9.23 -11.63
N ALA A 56 -9.76 -8.57 -10.48
CA ALA A 56 -9.85 -9.18 -9.15
C ALA A 56 -11.11 -10.05 -9.02
N GLU A 57 -12.29 -9.49 -9.32
CA GLU A 57 -13.58 -10.20 -9.26
C GLU A 57 -13.54 -11.49 -10.09
N ARG A 58 -13.10 -11.39 -11.35
CA ARG A 58 -13.02 -12.53 -12.26
C ARG A 58 -12.05 -13.58 -11.76
N GLN A 59 -10.84 -13.19 -11.37
CA GLN A 59 -9.80 -14.13 -10.93
C GLN A 59 -10.23 -14.86 -9.65
N ILE A 60 -10.82 -14.14 -8.69
CA ILE A 60 -11.35 -14.72 -7.44
C ILE A 60 -12.47 -15.71 -7.75
N ARG A 61 -13.44 -15.33 -8.59
CA ARG A 61 -14.57 -16.19 -8.94
C ARG A 61 -14.12 -17.44 -9.71
N ASP A 62 -13.17 -17.29 -10.63
CA ASP A 62 -12.63 -18.41 -11.40
C ASP A 62 -11.82 -19.39 -10.52
N TYR A 63 -11.06 -18.86 -9.55
CA TYR A 63 -10.36 -19.67 -8.56
C TYR A 63 -11.35 -20.39 -7.64
N ALA A 64 -12.39 -19.71 -7.14
CA ALA A 64 -13.42 -20.30 -6.28
C ALA A 64 -14.24 -21.38 -6.99
N ARG A 65 -14.50 -21.25 -8.31
CA ARG A 65 -15.18 -22.28 -9.11
C ARG A 65 -14.31 -23.51 -9.39
N ASN A 66 -12.99 -23.34 -9.42
CA ASN A 66 -12.06 -24.40 -9.78
C ASN A 66 -10.98 -24.57 -8.70
N PRO A 67 -11.37 -24.91 -7.45
CA PRO A 67 -10.44 -24.98 -6.34
C PRO A 67 -9.41 -26.09 -6.62
N PRO A 68 -8.12 -25.83 -6.46
CA PRO A 68 -7.10 -26.82 -6.76
C PRO A 68 -7.07 -27.96 -5.75
N GLY A 69 -6.84 -29.18 -6.25
CA GLY A 69 -6.53 -30.32 -5.39
C GLY A 69 -5.20 -30.12 -4.65
N ARG A 70 -5.08 -30.66 -3.43
CA ARG A 70 -3.91 -30.48 -2.54
C ARG A 70 -2.56 -30.78 -3.21
N LEU A 71 -2.50 -31.83 -4.04
CA LEU A 71 -1.29 -32.20 -4.77
C LEU A 71 -0.85 -31.10 -5.75
N ARG A 72 -1.78 -30.48 -6.49
CA ARG A 72 -1.45 -29.46 -7.48
C ARG A 72 -1.04 -28.14 -6.83
N LEU A 73 -1.62 -27.81 -5.66
CA LEU A 73 -1.13 -26.73 -4.80
C LEU A 73 0.31 -26.97 -4.37
N SER A 74 0.64 -28.17 -3.86
CA SER A 74 2.01 -28.50 -3.43
C SER A 74 3.05 -28.48 -4.56
N LEU A 75 2.61 -28.63 -5.81
CA LEU A 75 3.45 -28.57 -7.00
C LEU A 75 3.66 -27.14 -7.54
N GLY A 76 3.08 -26.12 -6.88
CA GLY A 76 3.18 -24.72 -7.29
C GLY A 76 2.40 -24.39 -8.57
N GLU A 77 1.39 -25.20 -8.91
CA GLU A 77 0.57 -24.99 -10.11
C GLU A 77 -0.58 -24.02 -9.89
N PHE A 78 -0.83 -23.61 -8.65
CA PHE A 78 -1.93 -22.73 -8.26
C PHE A 78 -1.50 -21.78 -7.15
N TYR A 79 -2.23 -20.67 -7.04
CA TYR A 79 -2.08 -19.72 -5.96
C TYR A 79 -2.35 -20.37 -4.59
N PRO A 80 -1.41 -20.30 -3.63
CA PRO A 80 -1.64 -20.74 -2.27
C PRO A 80 -2.31 -19.62 -1.47
N VAL A 81 -3.62 -19.71 -1.26
CA VAL A 81 -4.31 -18.78 -0.33
C VAL A 81 -3.63 -18.90 1.05
N PRO A 82 -3.12 -17.78 1.62
CA PRO A 82 -2.49 -17.76 2.93
C PRO A 82 -3.51 -18.09 4.01
N ASP A 83 -3.03 -18.35 5.22
CA ASP A 83 -3.91 -18.55 6.36
C ASP A 83 -4.58 -17.23 6.73
N VAL A 84 -5.90 -17.16 6.52
CA VAL A 84 -6.76 -16.02 6.83
C VAL A 84 -7.65 -16.29 8.06
N GLY A 85 -7.31 -17.31 8.85
CA GLY A 85 -8.06 -17.70 10.04
C GLY A 85 -9.33 -18.51 9.76
N LEU A 86 -9.61 -18.83 8.49
CA LEU A 86 -10.77 -19.64 8.09
C LEU A 86 -10.42 -21.13 7.96
N PRO A 87 -11.33 -22.04 8.34
CA PRO A 87 -11.18 -23.45 8.01
C PRO A 87 -11.21 -23.63 6.49
N ARG A 88 -10.42 -24.56 5.97
CA ARG A 88 -10.30 -24.80 4.51
C ARG A 88 -11.64 -25.01 3.79
N SER A 89 -12.63 -25.56 4.47
CA SER A 89 -13.98 -25.78 3.93
C SER A 89 -14.76 -24.48 3.69
N ALA A 90 -14.46 -23.40 4.43
CA ALA A 90 -15.13 -22.12 4.33
C ALA A 90 -14.47 -21.16 3.31
N ILE A 91 -13.20 -21.41 2.93
CA ILE A 91 -12.46 -20.54 2.01
C ILE A 91 -13.20 -20.37 0.67
N GLN A 92 -13.78 -21.44 0.13
CA GLN A 92 -14.47 -21.37 -1.16
C GLN A 92 -15.68 -20.42 -1.12
N ASP A 93 -16.53 -20.57 -0.10
CA ASP A 93 -17.73 -19.74 0.06
C ASP A 93 -17.36 -18.28 0.34
N TRP A 94 -16.34 -18.06 1.17
CA TRP A 94 -15.79 -16.73 1.45
C TRP A 94 -15.27 -16.02 0.18
N LEU A 95 -14.55 -16.74 -0.71
CA LEU A 95 -14.11 -16.16 -1.99
C LEU A 95 -15.29 -15.74 -2.88
N PHE A 96 -16.41 -16.46 -2.85
CA PHE A 96 -17.62 -16.01 -3.55
C PHE A 96 -18.21 -14.74 -2.93
N VAL A 97 -18.21 -14.62 -1.60
CA VAL A 97 -18.64 -13.40 -0.90
C VAL A 97 -17.78 -12.20 -1.32
N ILE A 98 -16.45 -12.35 -1.36
CA ILE A 98 -15.56 -11.27 -1.85
C ILE A 98 -15.88 -10.91 -3.30
N ALA A 99 -16.02 -11.91 -4.18
CA ALA A 99 -16.33 -11.65 -5.58
C ALA A 99 -17.67 -10.91 -5.77
N ASP A 100 -18.67 -11.21 -4.93
CA ASP A 100 -19.97 -10.55 -4.97
C ASP A 100 -19.90 -9.09 -4.46
N HIS A 101 -19.09 -8.82 -3.43
CA HIS A 101 -18.80 -7.43 -3.00
C HIS A 101 -18.07 -6.62 -4.07
N LEU A 102 -17.03 -7.18 -4.68
CA LEU A 102 -16.31 -6.51 -5.77
C LEU A 102 -17.25 -6.21 -6.94
N LYS A 103 -18.11 -7.16 -7.30
CA LYS A 103 -19.12 -6.98 -8.34
C LYS A 103 -20.10 -5.86 -7.99
N ARG A 104 -20.65 -5.85 -6.77
CA ARG A 104 -21.58 -4.81 -6.30
C ARG A 104 -20.92 -3.43 -6.35
N SER A 105 -19.69 -3.32 -5.88
CA SER A 105 -18.92 -2.07 -5.92
C SER A 105 -18.80 -1.52 -7.33
N MET A 106 -18.51 -2.37 -8.32
CA MET A 106 -18.42 -1.96 -9.74
C MET A 106 -19.76 -1.61 -10.37
N GLU A 107 -20.82 -2.36 -10.08
CA GLU A 107 -22.15 -2.17 -10.70
C GLU A 107 -22.92 -0.99 -10.09
N GLU A 108 -22.78 -0.79 -8.79
CA GLU A 108 -23.56 0.19 -8.02
C GLU A 108 -22.74 1.43 -7.64
N GLY A 109 -21.41 1.40 -7.81
CA GLY A 109 -20.52 2.44 -7.33
C GLY A 109 -20.41 2.46 -5.80
N ASP A 110 -20.73 1.35 -5.13
CA ASP A 110 -20.66 1.20 -3.68
C ASP A 110 -19.19 1.06 -3.24
N VAL A 111 -18.61 2.17 -2.78
CA VAL A 111 -17.19 2.27 -2.43
C VAL A 111 -17.06 2.95 -1.08
N PRO A 112 -16.24 2.43 -0.17
CA PRO A 112 -15.93 3.13 1.08
C PRO A 112 -15.36 4.52 0.80
N PRO A 113 -15.80 5.57 1.53
CA PRO A 113 -15.30 6.92 1.30
C PRO A 113 -13.79 7.01 1.59
N PRO A 114 -13.06 7.94 0.95
CA PRO A 114 -11.68 8.25 1.33
C PRO A 114 -11.59 8.56 2.82
N ALA A 115 -10.61 7.94 3.49
CA ALA A 115 -10.38 8.07 4.92
C ALA A 115 -8.89 7.86 5.22
N THR A 116 -8.49 8.14 6.47
CA THR A 116 -7.18 7.70 7.00
C THR A 116 -7.07 6.17 6.88
N PRO A 117 -5.92 5.64 6.42
CA PRO A 117 -5.76 4.19 6.32
C PRO A 117 -5.97 3.49 7.66
N ARG A 118 -6.57 2.30 7.61
CA ARG A 118 -7.01 1.56 8.80
C ARG A 118 -6.33 0.21 8.99
N THR A 119 -5.65 -0.27 7.96
CA THR A 119 -4.95 -1.56 7.99
C THR A 119 -3.49 -1.35 7.61
N HIS A 120 -2.62 -2.24 8.10
CA HIS A 120 -1.20 -2.25 7.72
C HIS A 120 -1.02 -2.26 6.20
N TRP A 121 -1.76 -3.13 5.51
CA TRP A 121 -1.73 -3.20 4.05
C TRP A 121 -2.10 -1.85 3.40
N GLU A 122 -3.13 -1.16 3.91
CA GLU A 122 -3.58 0.10 3.32
C GLU A 122 -2.56 1.23 3.49
N TRP A 123 -1.90 1.30 4.65
CA TRP A 123 -0.80 2.23 4.88
C TRP A 123 0.31 2.05 3.84
N HIS A 124 0.76 0.81 3.64
CA HIS A 124 1.84 0.49 2.71
C HIS A 124 1.43 0.51 1.24
N ALA A 125 0.15 0.27 0.92
CA ALA A 125 -0.38 0.43 -0.43
C ALA A 125 -0.51 1.91 -0.81
N ARG A 126 -0.91 2.76 0.13
CA ARG A 126 -1.10 4.20 -0.09
C ARG A 126 0.20 5.00 -0.07
N PHE A 127 1.15 4.63 0.79
CA PHE A 127 2.40 5.35 0.99
C PHE A 127 3.65 4.45 0.81
N PRO A 128 3.82 3.82 -0.36
CA PRO A 128 4.89 2.84 -0.57
C PRO A 128 6.30 3.46 -0.50
N GLU A 129 6.52 4.64 -1.08
CA GLU A 129 7.85 5.26 -1.08
C GLU A 129 8.20 5.83 0.29
N LEU A 130 7.20 6.35 1.02
CA LEU A 130 7.36 6.79 2.40
C LEU A 130 7.64 5.63 3.34
N GLY A 131 6.95 4.50 3.17
CA GLY A 131 7.25 3.27 3.91
C GLY A 131 8.67 2.78 3.67
N GLN A 132 9.12 2.78 2.41
CA GLN A 132 10.49 2.40 2.05
C GLN A 132 11.53 3.37 2.65
N PHE A 133 11.27 4.68 2.60
CA PHE A 133 12.15 5.70 3.14
C PHE A 133 12.28 5.60 4.66
N LEU A 134 11.15 5.54 5.37
CA LEU A 134 11.11 5.48 6.84
C LEU A 134 11.67 4.15 7.36
N GLY A 135 11.20 3.02 6.84
CA GLY A 135 11.68 1.70 7.25
C GLY A 135 13.12 1.41 6.82
N GLY A 136 13.60 2.03 5.75
CA GLY A 136 14.95 1.82 5.22
C GLY A 136 16.03 2.67 5.89
N TRP A 137 15.77 3.97 6.07
CA TRP A 137 16.76 4.94 6.57
C TRP A 137 16.54 5.39 8.01
N PHE A 138 15.37 5.13 8.59
CA PHE A 138 14.99 5.55 9.94
C PHE A 138 14.55 4.37 10.81
N SER A 139 15.13 3.20 10.57
CA SER A 139 15.04 2.03 11.44
C SER A 139 15.89 2.20 12.72
N GLN A 140 15.78 1.25 13.65
CA GLN A 140 16.59 1.23 14.87
C GLN A 140 18.12 1.27 14.63
N ASP A 141 18.57 0.86 13.44
CA ASP A 141 19.99 0.78 13.08
C ASP A 141 20.53 2.14 12.55
N MET A 142 19.66 3.13 12.31
CA MET A 142 20.04 4.45 11.79
C MET A 142 21.19 5.12 12.57
N PRO A 143 21.21 5.15 13.92
CA PRO A 143 22.29 5.80 14.67
C PRO A 143 23.67 5.14 14.51
N ASP A 144 23.71 3.87 14.12
CA ASP A 144 24.95 3.14 13.86
C ASP A 144 25.44 3.35 12.41
N GLU A 145 24.52 3.59 11.47
CA GLU A 145 24.81 3.80 10.05
C GLU A 145 25.08 5.27 9.70
N PHE A 146 24.39 6.19 10.36
CA PHE A 146 24.41 7.62 10.06
C PHE A 146 24.69 8.47 11.30
N PRO A 147 25.48 9.55 11.17
CA PRO A 147 25.78 10.43 12.30
C PRO A 147 24.56 11.24 12.77
N ASP A 148 23.61 11.53 11.87
CA ASP A 148 22.39 12.27 12.16
C ASP A 148 21.30 12.02 11.08
N HIS A 149 20.09 12.49 11.35
CA HIS A 149 18.95 12.40 10.44
C HIS A 149 19.22 13.06 9.08
N GLU A 150 19.94 14.20 9.05
CA GLU A 150 20.24 14.86 7.78
C GLU A 150 21.19 14.04 6.91
N ALA A 151 22.14 13.33 7.50
CA ALA A 151 23.05 12.44 6.80
C ALA A 151 22.28 11.27 6.17
N ALA A 152 21.31 10.70 6.87
CA ALA A 152 20.43 9.67 6.32
C ALA A 152 19.61 10.21 5.13
N VAL A 153 19.02 11.41 5.24
CA VAL A 153 18.29 12.06 4.13
C VAL A 153 19.21 12.33 2.93
N ARG A 154 20.43 12.83 3.17
CA ARG A 154 21.41 13.09 2.10
C ARG A 154 21.82 11.80 1.39
N ASP A 155 22.04 10.72 2.13
CA ASP A 155 22.36 9.43 1.56
C ASP A 155 21.22 8.90 0.69
N TYR A 156 19.98 8.92 1.19
CA TYR A 156 18.80 8.52 0.43
C TYR A 156 18.68 9.31 -0.87
N THR A 157 18.77 10.65 -0.81
CA THR A 157 18.62 11.52 -1.98
C THR A 157 19.78 11.43 -2.97
N ALA A 158 20.97 11.03 -2.53
CA ALA A 158 22.13 10.82 -3.41
C ALA A 158 22.09 9.46 -4.13
N THR A 159 21.43 8.46 -3.55
CA THR A 159 21.44 7.07 -4.04
C THR A 159 20.15 6.64 -4.73
N THR A 160 19.06 7.37 -4.50
CA THR A 160 17.72 7.03 -5.02
C THR A 160 17.41 7.73 -6.34
N ASP A 161 16.64 7.05 -7.21
CA ASP A 161 16.19 7.63 -8.48
C ASP A 161 15.33 8.90 -8.25
N PRO A 162 15.57 10.00 -8.99
CA PRO A 162 14.82 11.25 -8.81
C PRO A 162 13.29 11.12 -8.94
N GLN A 163 12.79 10.16 -9.71
CA GLN A 163 11.35 9.93 -9.82
C GLN A 163 10.76 9.36 -8.53
N LEU A 164 11.50 8.49 -7.83
CA LEU A 164 11.08 7.95 -6.54
C LEU A 164 11.13 9.05 -5.46
N ILE A 165 12.14 9.94 -5.51
CA ILE A 165 12.20 11.13 -4.65
C ILE A 165 10.98 12.03 -4.88
N ALA A 166 10.58 12.24 -6.14
CA ALA A 166 9.41 13.04 -6.46
C ALA A 166 8.09 12.40 -5.98
N ARG A 167 7.97 11.07 -6.04
CA ARG A 167 6.82 10.33 -5.48
C ARG A 167 6.78 10.44 -3.96
N LEU A 168 7.90 10.23 -3.28
CA LEU A 168 8.04 10.42 -1.84
C LEU A 168 7.60 11.83 -1.41
N ALA A 169 8.02 12.87 -2.14
CA ALA A 169 7.59 14.25 -1.87
C ALA A 169 6.08 14.48 -2.09
N GLY A 170 5.43 13.69 -2.95
CA GLY A 170 3.97 13.65 -3.09
C GLY A 170 3.31 12.96 -1.89
N GLU A 171 3.84 11.81 -1.49
CA GLU A 171 3.34 11.02 -0.36
C GLU A 171 3.43 11.75 0.97
N PHE A 172 4.51 12.50 1.23
CA PHE A 172 4.57 13.37 2.42
C PHE A 172 3.42 14.38 2.47
N ARG A 173 3.12 15.02 1.34
CA ARG A 173 2.04 16.01 1.27
C ARG A 173 0.68 15.35 1.42
N GLU A 174 0.50 14.18 0.84
CA GLU A 174 -0.73 13.42 0.98
C GLU A 174 -0.95 13.00 2.44
N LEU A 175 0.09 12.51 3.13
CA LEU A 175 0.01 12.18 4.56
C LEU A 175 -0.33 13.43 5.39
N LEU A 176 0.34 14.56 5.14
CA LEU A 176 0.06 15.83 5.84
C LEU A 176 -1.35 16.37 5.55
N ALA A 177 -1.95 16.03 4.41
CA ALA A 177 -3.32 16.42 4.05
C ALA A 177 -4.39 15.59 4.77
N LEU A 178 -4.02 14.52 5.49
CA LEU A 178 -4.95 13.77 6.35
C LEU A 178 -5.35 14.53 7.62
N ASP A 179 -4.65 15.64 7.93
CA ASP A 179 -4.95 16.53 9.07
C ASP A 179 -5.07 15.75 10.40
N LEU A 180 -4.10 14.87 10.64
CA LEU A 180 -4.05 14.03 11.84
C LEU A 180 -3.60 14.83 13.07
N GLU A 181 -3.95 14.35 14.26
CA GLU A 181 -3.35 14.83 15.50
C GLU A 181 -1.87 14.39 15.60
N GLU A 182 -1.03 15.10 16.37
CA GLU A 182 0.40 14.77 16.48
C GLU A 182 0.68 13.34 16.95
N SER A 183 -0.15 12.82 17.86
CA SER A 183 -0.04 11.42 18.30
C SER A 183 -0.34 10.43 17.18
N ASP A 184 -1.26 10.78 16.29
CA ASP A 184 -1.67 9.94 15.17
C ASP A 184 -0.62 9.99 14.05
N TYR A 185 0.06 11.13 13.86
CA TYR A 185 1.25 11.18 13.00
C TYR A 185 2.37 10.30 13.54
N ALA A 186 2.62 10.28 14.86
CA ALA A 186 3.61 9.39 15.46
C ALA A 186 3.28 7.91 15.20
N LEU A 187 2.00 7.52 15.32
CA LEU A 187 1.55 6.17 15.00
C LEU A 187 1.68 5.88 13.49
N ALA A 188 1.36 6.83 12.62
CA ALA A 188 1.45 6.66 11.18
C ALA A 188 2.89 6.44 10.70
N VAL A 189 3.85 7.23 11.19
CA VAL A 189 5.27 7.03 10.79
C VAL A 189 5.83 5.73 11.34
N ALA A 190 5.41 5.31 12.54
CA ALA A 190 5.78 4.00 13.10
C ALA A 190 5.19 2.83 12.29
N GLU A 191 3.93 2.94 11.88
CA GLU A 191 3.26 1.96 10.99
C GLU A 191 3.96 1.85 9.62
N LEU A 192 4.55 2.96 9.16
CA LEU A 192 5.36 3.02 7.94
C LEU A 192 6.84 2.64 8.17
N GLY A 193 7.22 2.22 9.38
CA GLY A 193 8.52 1.62 9.68
C GLY A 193 9.55 2.56 10.32
N MET A 194 9.19 3.79 10.68
CA MET A 194 10.09 4.67 11.46
C MET A 194 10.23 4.15 12.89
N GLU A 195 11.46 3.91 13.34
CA GLU A 195 11.77 3.38 14.68
C GLU A 195 12.64 4.33 15.53
N VAL A 196 13.00 5.50 14.98
CA VAL A 196 13.71 6.57 15.68
C VAL A 196 12.80 7.78 15.86
N ASP A 197 13.00 8.57 16.91
CA ASP A 197 12.27 9.82 17.09
C ASP A 197 12.73 10.89 16.09
N PRO A 198 11.83 11.78 15.61
CA PRO A 198 12.23 12.94 14.82
C PRO A 198 13.31 13.78 15.51
N PRO A 199 14.22 14.42 14.76
CA PRO A 199 15.26 15.24 15.35
C PRO A 199 14.64 16.47 16.05
N GLN A 200 15.15 16.79 17.23
CA GLN A 200 14.74 18.01 17.94
C GLN A 200 15.09 19.26 17.10
N PRO A 201 14.23 20.30 17.06
CA PRO A 201 13.03 20.51 17.89
C PRO A 201 11.72 20.06 17.22
N TYR A 202 11.76 19.22 16.19
CA TYR A 202 10.57 18.90 15.41
C TYR A 202 9.63 17.93 16.15
N SER A 203 8.32 18.18 16.03
CA SER A 203 7.31 17.14 16.22
C SER A 203 7.25 16.23 14.98
N PRO A 204 6.55 15.08 15.03
CA PRO A 204 6.40 14.21 13.85
C PRO A 204 5.89 14.95 12.61
N SER A 205 4.77 15.68 12.72
CA SER A 205 4.23 16.44 11.58
C SER A 205 5.19 17.54 11.11
N GLY A 206 5.84 18.22 12.05
CA GLY A 206 6.80 19.28 11.77
C GLY A 206 8.02 18.78 11.01
N TRP A 207 8.50 17.57 11.33
CA TRP A 207 9.61 16.95 10.62
C TRP A 207 9.18 16.47 9.23
N LEU A 208 8.02 15.84 9.09
CA LEU A 208 7.47 15.45 7.79
C LEU A 208 7.31 16.67 6.86
N ALA A 209 6.80 17.79 7.39
CA ALA A 209 6.67 19.04 6.64
C ALA A 209 8.05 19.60 6.22
N HIS A 210 9.03 19.57 7.14
CA HIS A 210 10.39 19.99 6.84
C HIS A 210 11.03 19.14 5.72
N LEU A 211 10.84 17.82 5.75
CA LEU A 211 11.31 16.91 4.71
C LEU A 211 10.60 17.17 3.37
N ALA A 212 9.27 17.32 3.38
CA ALA A 212 8.50 17.66 2.19
C ALA A 212 9.03 18.92 1.51
N ASP A 213 9.33 19.97 2.27
CA ASP A 213 9.87 21.22 1.72
C ASP A 213 11.28 20.99 1.13
N GLY A 214 12.15 20.28 1.85
CA GLY A 214 13.53 19.99 1.42
C GLY A 214 13.63 19.18 0.12
N LEU A 215 12.71 18.23 -0.11
CA LEU A 215 12.72 17.36 -1.29
C LEU A 215 12.22 18.04 -2.57
N THR A 216 11.66 19.25 -2.47
CA THR A 216 10.98 19.91 -3.61
C THR A 216 11.87 20.85 -4.41
N GLY A 217 13.19 20.70 -4.26
CA GLY A 217 14.22 21.54 -4.87
C GLY A 217 14.29 21.55 -6.40
N TYR A 218 13.41 20.85 -7.12
CA TYR A 218 13.34 20.99 -8.59
C TYR A 218 12.70 22.35 -8.95
N LYS A 219 13.55 23.35 -9.16
CA LYS A 219 13.18 24.56 -9.90
C LYS A 219 13.40 24.29 -11.38
N ALA A 220 12.31 24.28 -12.15
CA ALA A 220 12.41 24.43 -13.59
C ALA A 220 13.12 25.77 -13.87
N ASP A 221 14.27 25.72 -14.54
CA ASP A 221 14.96 26.90 -15.02
C ASP A 221 14.17 27.46 -16.20
N TYR A 222 13.11 28.21 -15.90
CA TYR A 222 12.45 29.03 -16.89
C TYR A 222 13.45 30.13 -17.26
N GLY A 223 14.32 29.82 -18.23
CA GLY A 223 15.38 30.70 -18.67
C GLY A 223 14.88 32.13 -18.85
N THR A 224 15.72 33.11 -18.50
CA THR A 224 15.43 34.54 -18.56
C THR A 224 14.65 34.88 -19.83
N GLY A 225 13.37 35.22 -19.68
CA GLY A 225 12.53 35.67 -20.78
C GLY A 225 13.22 36.81 -21.54
N PRO A 226 13.00 36.92 -22.87
CA PRO A 226 13.73 37.88 -23.69
C PRO A 226 13.54 39.28 -23.13
N ALA A 227 14.66 39.95 -22.82
CA ALA A 227 14.66 41.34 -22.42
C ALA A 227 13.97 42.16 -23.52
N ALA A 228 12.84 42.77 -23.18
CA ALA A 228 12.15 43.70 -24.04
C ALA A 228 13.12 44.86 -24.37
N SER A 229 13.43 45.00 -25.65
CA SER A 229 14.18 46.13 -26.22
C SER A 229 13.24 47.28 -26.57
#